data_AF-A0A9D0P099-F1
#
_entry.id   AF-A0A9D0P099-F1
#
_cell.length_a   1.000
_cell.length_b   1.000
_cell.length_c   1.000
_cell.angle_alpha   90.00
_cell.angle_beta   90.00
_cell.angle_gamma   90.00
#
_symmetry.space_group_name_H-M   'P 1'
#
loop_
_entity.id
_entity.type
_entity.pdbx_description
1 polymer ?
#
loop_
_entity_poly.entity_id
_entity_poly.type
_entity_poly.pdbx_seq_one_letter_code
_entity_poly.pdbx_strand_id
1 'polypeptide(L)'
;MRQFSSPITVGLLALTLLLGSQPGRAAVDPYRLYLAERGDIPWQSLSPEEQKALRHHRGKWDSYSSERQKSMRQGTQRYLKLPPEKRREVEQQRRQYEQLSPEERRRLREKYRREHR
;
A
#
# COMPACT_ATOMS: atom_id res chain seq x y z
N MET A 1 -24.23 45.82 60.89
CA MET A 1 -23.96 44.84 61.97
C MET A 1 -22.83 43.92 61.49
N ARG A 2 -21.65 43.99 62.12
CA ARG A 2 -20.90 42.88 62.79
C ARG A 2 -20.50 41.73 61.85
N GLN A 3 -19.23 41.64 61.41
CA GLN A 3 -18.08 40.94 62.04
C GLN A 3 -18.39 39.43 62.29
N PHE A 4 -17.63 38.40 61.87
CA PHE A 4 -16.17 38.13 61.99
C PHE A 4 -15.71 36.91 61.13
N SER A 5 -14.47 36.99 60.62
CA SER A 5 -13.31 36.02 60.66
C SER A 5 -13.45 34.55 60.19
N SER A 6 -12.82 34.10 59.08
CA SER A 6 -11.39 33.66 58.87
C SER A 6 -11.17 32.13 59.08
N PRO A 7 -10.09 31.44 58.57
CA PRO A 7 -9.29 31.62 57.33
C PRO A 7 -8.76 30.27 56.68
N ILE A 8 -7.95 30.40 55.61
CA ILE A 8 -6.93 29.45 55.04
C ILE A 8 -7.41 28.23 54.23
N THR A 9 -7.08 28.18 52.92
CA THR A 9 -6.09 27.24 52.34
C THR A 9 -5.70 27.67 50.92
N VAL A 10 -4.39 27.68 50.69
CA VAL A 10 -3.66 28.02 49.46
C VAL A 10 -4.07 27.12 48.29
N GLY A 11 -4.15 27.70 47.09
CA GLY A 11 -4.38 26.95 45.86
C GLY A 11 -4.11 27.78 44.61
N LEU A 12 -2.92 28.38 44.54
CA LEU A 12 -2.39 28.95 43.30
C LEU A 12 -1.77 27.80 42.52
N LEU A 13 -2.25 27.48 41.32
CA LEU A 13 -1.40 27.00 40.23
C LEU A 13 -2.10 27.19 38.90
N ALA A 14 -1.42 27.96 38.06
CA ALA A 14 -1.79 28.39 36.73
C ALA A 14 -2.19 27.21 35.85
N LEU A 15 -3.42 27.27 35.29
CA LEU A 15 -3.84 26.34 34.26
C LEU A 15 -3.20 26.79 32.94
N THR A 16 -2.12 26.09 32.59
CA THR A 16 -1.36 26.26 31.36
C THR A 16 -2.25 26.01 30.14
N LEU A 17 -2.37 27.03 29.29
CA LEU A 17 -2.90 26.93 27.92
C LEU A 17 -1.99 26.02 27.09
N LEU A 18 -2.30 24.73 27.06
CA LEU A 18 -1.78 23.77 26.08
C LEU A 18 -2.73 23.78 24.87
N LEU A 19 -2.52 24.73 23.97
CA LEU A 19 -3.12 24.68 22.63
C LEU A 19 -2.40 23.60 21.84
N GLY A 20 -2.75 22.34 22.10
CA GLY A 20 -2.23 21.19 21.38
C GLY A 20 -2.61 21.31 19.91
N SER A 21 -1.62 21.30 19.02
CA SER A 21 -1.81 20.97 17.61
C SER A 21 -2.63 19.69 17.56
N GLN A 22 -3.92 19.76 17.25
CA GLN A 22 -4.68 18.55 16.91
C GLN A 22 -4.04 18.09 15.59
N PRO A 23 -3.23 17.00 15.56
CA PRO A 23 -2.86 16.44 14.28
C PRO A 23 -4.19 16.12 13.63
N GLY A 24 -4.45 16.73 12.46
CA GLY A 24 -5.74 16.67 11.79
C GLY A 24 -6.27 15.26 11.93
N ARG A 25 -7.42 15.11 12.61
CA ARG A 25 -8.16 13.85 12.69
C ARG A 25 -8.13 13.33 11.26
N ALA A 26 -7.25 12.36 11.00
CA ALA A 26 -7.20 11.72 9.72
C ALA A 26 -8.57 11.04 9.69
N ALA A 27 -9.52 11.68 9.01
CA ALA A 27 -10.85 11.15 8.82
C ALA A 27 -10.58 9.71 8.40
N VAL A 28 -11.00 8.77 9.24
CA VAL A 28 -10.75 7.35 8.99
C VAL A 28 -11.40 7.11 7.65
N ASP A 29 -10.58 6.99 6.60
CA ASP A 29 -11.07 6.97 5.24
C ASP A 29 -11.94 5.71 5.14
N PRO A 30 -13.27 5.86 5.02
CA PRO A 30 -14.17 4.71 5.07
C PRO A 30 -13.84 3.72 3.96
N TYR A 31 -13.22 4.19 2.87
CA TYR A 31 -12.72 3.35 1.80
C TYR A 31 -11.60 2.41 2.27
N ARG A 32 -10.69 2.88 3.13
CA ARG A 32 -9.59 2.04 3.67
C ARG A 32 -10.10 0.97 4.62
N LEU A 33 -11.14 1.26 5.40
CA LEU A 33 -11.78 0.25 6.24
C LEU A 33 -12.49 -0.82 5.40
N TYR A 34 -13.18 -0.41 4.34
CA TYR A 34 -13.83 -1.34 3.41
C TYR A 34 -12.82 -2.29 2.72
N LEU A 35 -11.68 -1.76 2.28
CA LEU A 35 -10.62 -2.58 1.70
C LEU A 35 -10.01 -3.54 2.75
N ALA A 36 -9.79 -3.06 3.98
CA ALA A 36 -9.25 -3.89 5.06
C ALA A 36 -10.19 -5.06 5.41
N GLU A 37 -11.51 -4.82 5.49
CA GLU A 37 -12.53 -5.84 5.74
C GLU A 37 -12.53 -6.93 4.65
N ARG A 38 -12.34 -6.52 3.39
CA ARG A 38 -12.22 -7.44 2.25
C ARG A 38 -10.86 -8.16 2.17
N GLY A 39 -9.90 -7.75 2.99
CA GLY A 39 -8.50 -8.19 2.91
C GLY A 39 -7.77 -7.68 1.67
N ASP A 40 -8.30 -6.64 1.01
CA ASP A 40 -7.68 -5.99 -0.14
C ASP A 40 -6.51 -5.12 0.33
N ILE A 41 -5.48 -5.02 -0.51
CA ILE A 41 -4.28 -4.23 -0.27
C ILE A 41 -4.50 -2.85 -0.89
N PRO A 42 -4.60 -1.75 -0.12
CA PRO A 42 -4.74 -0.42 -0.69
C PRO A 42 -3.51 -0.06 -1.53
N TRP A 43 -3.70 0.56 -2.71
CA TRP A 43 -2.58 0.98 -3.57
C TRP A 43 -1.52 1.81 -2.81
N GLN A 44 -1.96 2.70 -1.92
CA GLN A 44 -1.09 3.58 -1.14
C GLN A 44 -0.28 2.85 -0.06
N SER A 45 -0.59 1.59 0.23
CA SER A 45 0.18 0.74 1.16
C SER A 45 1.36 0.02 0.50
N LEU A 46 1.44 0.03 -0.83
CA LEU A 46 2.57 -0.51 -1.59
C LEU A 46 3.78 0.42 -1.46
N SER A 47 4.99 -0.15 -1.40
CA SER A 47 6.24 0.64 -1.44
C SER A 47 6.37 1.42 -2.75
N PRO A 48 7.16 2.51 -2.79
CA PRO A 48 7.38 3.27 -4.04
C PRO A 48 7.86 2.39 -5.21
N GLU A 49 8.71 1.39 -4.93
CA GLU A 49 9.22 0.43 -5.91
C GLU A 49 8.14 -0.55 -6.36
N GLU A 50 7.30 -1.04 -5.42
CA GLU A 50 6.14 -1.87 -5.74
C GLU A 50 5.14 -1.10 -6.63
N GLN A 51 4.83 0.15 -6.28
CA GLN A 51 3.97 1.03 -7.08
C GLN A 51 4.56 1.30 -8.47
N LYS A 52 5.87 1.50 -8.57
CA LYS A 52 6.57 1.71 -9.86
C LYS A 52 6.48 0.46 -10.75
N ALA A 53 6.71 -0.72 -10.18
CA ALA A 53 6.62 -1.98 -10.91
C ALA A 53 5.18 -2.30 -11.35
N LEU A 54 4.19 -1.97 -10.51
CA LEU A 54 2.78 -2.23 -10.75
C LEU A 54 2.05 -1.05 -11.43
N ARG A 55 2.76 -0.03 -11.92
CA ARG A 55 2.15 1.23 -12.40
C ARG A 55 1.03 1.02 -13.42
N HIS A 56 1.17 0.05 -14.33
CA HIS A 56 0.15 -0.28 -15.34
C HIS A 56 -1.16 -0.84 -14.75
N HIS A 57 -1.14 -1.27 -13.49
CA HIS A 57 -2.29 -1.78 -12.76
C HIS A 57 -2.98 -0.72 -11.90
N ARG A 58 -2.37 0.46 -11.69
CA ARG A 58 -2.86 1.48 -10.75
C ARG A 58 -4.35 1.80 -10.92
N GLY A 59 -4.81 2.03 -12.14
CA GLY A 59 -6.20 2.42 -12.40
C GLY A 59 -7.25 1.33 -12.16
N LYS A 60 -6.85 0.07 -12.01
CA LYS A 60 -7.73 -1.09 -11.80
C LYS A 60 -7.31 -1.94 -10.60
N TRP A 61 -6.44 -1.39 -9.75
CA TRP A 61 -5.86 -2.15 -8.65
C TRP A 61 -6.95 -2.62 -7.69
N ASP A 62 -7.87 -1.72 -7.33
CA ASP A 62 -8.96 -1.99 -6.39
C ASP A 62 -10.08 -2.87 -7.00
N SER A 63 -10.07 -3.08 -8.32
CA SER A 63 -10.98 -4.03 -8.97
C SER A 63 -10.47 -5.47 -8.94
N TYR A 64 -9.22 -5.69 -8.52
CA TYR A 64 -8.69 -7.04 -8.33
C TYR A 64 -9.13 -7.60 -6.99
N SER A 65 -9.34 -8.92 -6.93
CA SER A 65 -9.51 -9.59 -5.64
C SER A 65 -8.25 -9.46 -4.79
N SER A 66 -8.43 -9.45 -3.47
CA SER A 66 -7.36 -9.52 -2.48
C SER A 66 -6.29 -10.56 -2.82
N GLU A 67 -6.69 -11.77 -3.24
CA GLU A 67 -5.74 -12.83 -3.62
C GLU A 67 -4.92 -12.49 -4.86
N ARG A 68 -5.53 -11.84 -5.86
CA ARG A 68 -4.80 -11.37 -7.03
C ARG A 68 -3.85 -10.24 -6.69
N GLN A 69 -4.26 -9.30 -5.84
CA GLN A 69 -3.41 -8.22 -5.35
C GLN A 69 -2.20 -8.78 -4.56
N LYS A 70 -2.44 -9.73 -3.65
CA LYS A 70 -1.39 -10.43 -2.88
C LYS A 70 -0.41 -11.15 -3.82
N SER A 71 -0.91 -11.92 -4.79
CA SER A 71 -0.07 -12.64 -5.75
C SER A 71 0.80 -11.69 -6.59
N MET A 72 0.21 -10.59 -7.09
CA MET A 72 0.94 -9.55 -7.84
C MET A 72 2.01 -8.87 -6.98
N ARG A 73 1.69 -8.54 -5.72
CA ARG A 73 2.65 -7.97 -4.77
C ARG A 73 3.80 -8.93 -4.49
N GLN A 74 3.50 -10.19 -4.20
CA GLN A 74 4.53 -11.22 -3.97
C GLN A 74 5.44 -11.42 -5.19
N GLY A 75 4.87 -11.47 -6.40
CA GLY A 75 5.64 -11.53 -7.64
C GLY A 75 6.56 -10.33 -7.81
N THR A 76 6.05 -9.14 -7.50
CA THR A 76 6.81 -7.89 -7.54
C THR A 76 7.95 -7.89 -6.52
N GLN A 77 7.70 -8.32 -5.28
CA GLN A 77 8.72 -8.43 -4.24
C GLN A 77 9.83 -9.42 -4.63
N ARG A 78 9.48 -10.56 -5.24
CA ARG A 78 10.47 -11.51 -5.78
C ARG A 78 11.31 -10.87 -6.87
N TYR A 79 10.69 -10.14 -7.80
CA TYR A 79 11.41 -9.43 -8.86
C TYR A 79 12.34 -8.34 -8.32
N LEU A 80 11.89 -7.55 -7.35
CA LEU A 80 12.69 -6.47 -6.76
C LEU A 80 13.91 -6.99 -5.98
N LYS A 81 13.80 -8.19 -5.39
CA LYS A 81 14.90 -8.90 -4.72
C LYS A 81 15.93 -9.51 -5.67
N LEU A 82 15.66 -9.60 -6.97
CA LEU A 82 16.63 -10.12 -7.93
C LEU A 82 17.86 -9.19 -8.02
N PRO A 83 19.06 -9.75 -8.22
CA PRO A 83 20.26 -8.97 -8.54
C PRO A 83 20.02 -8.06 -9.76
N PRO A 84 20.65 -6.87 -9.82
CA PRO A 84 20.49 -5.94 -10.93
C PRO A 84 20.66 -6.56 -12.32
N GLU A 85 21.60 -7.48 -12.48
CA GLU A 85 21.92 -8.20 -13.72
C GLU A 85 20.75 -9.09 -14.13
N LYS A 86 20.18 -9.83 -13.17
CA LYS A 86 19.00 -10.66 -13.40
C LYS A 86 17.75 -9.85 -13.70
N ARG A 87 17.60 -8.67 -13.10
CA ARG A 87 16.50 -7.75 -13.46
C ARG A 87 16.65 -7.25 -14.90
N ARG A 88 17.87 -6.97 -15.36
CA ARG A 88 18.14 -6.58 -16.77
C ARG A 88 17.79 -7.70 -17.74
N GLU A 89 18.16 -8.94 -17.41
CA GLU A 89 17.83 -10.12 -18.20
C GLU A 89 16.32 -10.30 -18.34
N VAL A 90 15.58 -10.28 -17.22
CA VAL A 90 14.11 -10.38 -17.21
C VAL A 90 13.47 -9.28 -18.05
N GLU A 91 13.98 -8.06 -17.93
CA GLU A 91 13.47 -6.90 -18.64
C GLU A 91 13.77 -6.98 -20.16
N GLN A 92 14.89 -7.56 -20.56
CA GLN A 92 15.18 -7.86 -21.97
C GLN A 92 14.25 -8.95 -22.52
N GLN A 93 14.04 -10.03 -21.77
CA GLN A 93 13.11 -11.10 -22.13
C GLN A 93 11.67 -10.57 -22.27
N ARG A 94 11.27 -9.67 -21.37
CA ARG A 94 9.96 -8.98 -21.45
C ARG A 94 9.82 -8.21 -22.76
N ARG A 95 10.83 -7.40 -23.12
CA ARG A 95 10.81 -6.64 -24.38
C ARG A 95 10.74 -7.55 -25.61
N GLN A 96 11.49 -8.65 -25.62
CA GLN A 96 11.42 -9.63 -26.70
C GLN A 96 10.02 -10.26 -26.79
N TYR A 97 9.44 -10.65 -25.65
CA TYR A 97 8.08 -11.18 -25.59
C TYR A 97 7.03 -10.18 -26.10
N GLU A 98 7.20 -8.89 -25.79
CA GLU A 98 6.34 -7.80 -26.27
C GLU A 98 6.46 -7.51 -27.77
N GLN A 99 7.51 -7.99 -28.43
CA GLN A 99 7.67 -7.90 -29.88
C GLN A 99 7.06 -9.10 -30.61
N LEU A 100 6.80 -10.21 -29.92
CA LEU A 100 6.19 -11.39 -30.52
C LEU A 100 4.76 -11.13 -30.99
N SER A 101 4.38 -11.76 -32.10
CA SER A 101 3.01 -11.77 -32.62
C SER A 101 2.04 -12.46 -31.64
N PRO A 102 0.73 -12.15 -31.70
CA PRO A 102 -0.28 -12.82 -30.89
C PRO A 102 -0.24 -14.36 -30.99
N GLU A 103 0.02 -14.90 -32.19
CA GLU A 103 0.14 -16.32 -32.49
C GLU A 103 1.36 -16.95 -31.80
N GLU A 104 2.51 -16.32 -31.87
CA GLU A 104 3.74 -16.78 -31.19
C GLU A 104 3.57 -16.78 -29.68
N ARG A 105 2.98 -15.71 -29.13
CA ARG A 105 2.65 -15.66 -27.70
C ARG A 105 1.68 -16.76 -27.29
N ARG A 106 0.70 -17.11 -28.15
CA ARG A 106 -0.22 -18.23 -27.90
C ARG A 106 0.52 -19.56 -27.86
N ARG A 107 1.37 -19.83 -28.85
CA ARG A 107 2.20 -21.06 -28.91
C ARG A 107 3.08 -21.20 -27.66
N LEU A 108 3.73 -20.12 -27.23
CA LEU A 108 4.55 -20.10 -26.01
C LEU A 108 3.74 -20.43 -24.76
N ARG A 109 2.55 -19.83 -24.60
CA ARG A 109 1.65 -20.11 -23.47
C ARG A 109 1.17 -21.56 -23.45
N GLU A 110 0.88 -22.14 -24.61
CA GLU A 110 0.47 -23.54 -24.73
C GLU A 110 1.61 -24.50 -24.38
N LYS A 111 2.83 -24.22 -24.87
CA LYS A 111 4.02 -24.99 -24.52
C LYS A 111 4.26 -24.98 -23.01
N TYR A 112 4.28 -23.80 -22.39
CA TYR A 112 4.48 -23.66 -20.95
C TYR A 112 3.45 -24.46 -20.14
N ARG A 113 2.17 -24.37 -20.51
CA ARG A 113 1.08 -25.10 -19.84
C ARG A 113 1.23 -26.61 -19.94
N ARG A 114 1.79 -27.13 -21.04
CA ARG A 114 2.03 -28.56 -21.22
C ARG A 114 3.17 -29.06 -20.33
N GLU A 115 4.22 -28.25 -20.18
CA GLU A 115 5.41 -28.58 -19.40
C GLU A 115 5.18 -28.48 -17.88
N HIS A 116 4.25 -27.64 -17.45
CA HIS A 116 3.94 -27.39 -16.03
C HIS A 116 2.56 -27.93 -15.62
N ARG A 117 2.09 -29.00 -16.29
CA ARG A 117 0.82 -29.66 -15.98
C ARG A 117 1.01 -30.81 -15.01
#